data_AF-A0A2K5XCH1-F1
#
_entry.id   AF-A0A2K5XCH1-F1
#
_cell.length_a   1.000
_cell.length_b   1.000
_cell.length_c   1.000
_cell.angle_alpha   90.00
_cell.angle_beta   90.00
_cell.angle_gamma   90.00
#
_symmetry.space_group_name_H-M   'P 1'
#
loop_
_entity.id
_entity.type
_entity.pdbx_description
1 polymer ?
#
loop_
_entity_poly.entity_id
_entity_poly.type
_entity_poly.pdbx_seq_one_letter_code
_entity_poly.pdbx_strand_id
1 'polypeptide(L)'
;MRKDSPWKQNVSLSILKSHENGFMEDLDKTWVRYQECDSRSNAPATLTFENMAGVFMLVAGGIVAGIFLIFIEIAYKRHKDARRKQMQLAFAAVNVWRKNLQQYHPTDITGPLNLSDPSVSTVV
;
A
#
# COMPACT_ATOMS: atom_id res chain seq x y z
N MET A 1 28.31 -63.07 28.92
CA MET A 1 27.95 -64.18 29.87
C MET A 1 29.18 -65.06 30.08
N ARG A 2 29.32 -65.71 31.26
CA ARG A 2 30.34 -66.76 31.48
C ARG A 2 30.12 -67.91 30.48
N LYS A 3 31.20 -68.62 30.12
CA LYS A 3 31.23 -69.56 28.98
C LYS A 3 30.24 -70.73 29.11
N ASP A 4 29.92 -71.09 30.34
CA ASP A 4 29.14 -72.22 30.84
C ASP A 4 27.76 -71.79 31.39
N SER A 5 27.29 -70.60 31.02
CA SER A 5 25.97 -70.13 31.46
C SER A 5 24.84 -70.94 30.81
N PRO A 6 23.92 -71.54 31.61
CA PRO A 6 22.81 -72.34 31.08
C PRO A 6 21.82 -71.51 30.25
N TRP A 7 21.83 -70.19 30.41
CA TRP A 7 20.93 -69.26 29.71
C TRP A 7 21.43 -68.85 28.33
N LYS A 8 22.69 -69.11 27.99
CA LYS A 8 23.31 -68.65 26.74
C LYS A 8 22.53 -69.11 25.50
N GLN A 9 22.12 -70.37 25.48
CA GLN A 9 21.36 -70.94 24.37
C GLN A 9 19.97 -70.30 24.25
N ASN A 10 19.26 -70.18 25.37
CA ASN A 10 17.92 -69.60 25.38
C ASN A 10 17.92 -68.12 24.96
N VAL A 11 18.88 -67.32 25.45
CA VAL A 11 19.02 -65.92 25.07
C VAL A 11 19.37 -65.78 23.58
N SER A 12 20.26 -66.62 23.05
CA SER A 12 20.63 -66.60 21.65
C SER A 12 19.43 -66.90 20.73
N LEU A 13 18.59 -67.88 21.10
CA LEU A 13 17.39 -68.20 20.34
C LEU A 13 16.35 -67.07 20.41
N SER A 14 16.19 -66.43 21.57
CA SER A 14 15.30 -65.29 21.72
C SER A 14 15.74 -64.08 20.90
N ILE A 15 17.05 -63.78 20.83
CA ILE A 15 17.58 -62.71 19.97
C ILE A 15 17.27 -63.02 18.50
N LEU A 16 17.47 -64.27 18.07
CA LEU A 16 17.19 -64.66 16.68
C LEU A 16 15.70 -64.49 16.33
N LYS A 17 14.81 -64.89 17.24
CA LYS A 17 13.36 -64.66 17.10
C LYS A 17 12.99 -63.18 17.05
N SER A 18 13.67 -62.34 17.82
CA SER A 18 13.46 -60.88 17.80
C SER A 18 13.95 -60.21 16.52
N HIS A 19 14.90 -60.82 15.79
CA HIS A 19 15.27 -60.38 14.45
C HIS A 19 14.26 -60.85 13.39
N GLU A 20 13.76 -62.08 13.50
CA GLU A 20 12.79 -62.64 12.56
C GLU A 20 11.41 -61.98 12.65
N ASN A 21 10.94 -61.67 13.87
CA ASN A 21 9.64 -61.06 14.09
C ASN A 21 9.60 -59.54 13.89
N GLY A 22 10.72 -58.91 13.51
CA GLY A 22 10.82 -57.48 13.24
C GLY A 22 10.90 -56.58 14.49
N PHE A 23 10.89 -57.12 15.70
CA PHE A 23 10.94 -56.32 16.95
C PHE A 23 12.19 -55.43 17.02
N MET A 24 13.32 -55.92 16.50
CA MET A 24 14.55 -55.13 16.44
C MET A 24 14.44 -53.91 15.50
N GLU A 25 13.65 -54.01 14.42
CA GLU A 25 13.43 -52.91 13.48
C GLU A 25 12.56 -51.80 14.10
N ASP A 26 11.53 -52.18 14.85
CA ASP A 26 10.68 -51.23 15.56
C ASP A 26 11.48 -50.48 16.64
N LEU A 27 12.40 -51.16 17.33
CA LEU A 27 13.32 -50.52 18.25
C LEU A 27 14.27 -49.54 17.54
N ASP A 28 14.82 -49.91 16.38
CA ASP A 28 15.67 -49.02 15.59
C ASP A 28 14.90 -47.77 15.17
N LYS A 29 13.69 -47.92 14.63
CA LYS A 29 12.80 -46.79 14.28
C LYS A 29 12.47 -45.90 15.47
N THR A 30 12.21 -46.49 16.64
CA THR A 30 11.73 -45.76 17.82
C THR A 30 12.86 -45.05 18.58
N TRP A 31 14.05 -45.64 18.62
CA TRP A 31 15.12 -45.17 19.52
C TRP A 31 16.41 -44.71 18.82
N VAL A 32 16.67 -45.19 17.59
CA VAL A 32 17.89 -44.85 16.83
C VAL A 32 17.56 -43.89 15.69
N ARG A 33 16.47 -44.18 14.98
CA ARG A 33 16.01 -43.47 13.78
C ARG A 33 14.74 -42.66 14.03
N TYR A 34 14.47 -42.33 15.30
CA TYR A 34 13.47 -41.34 15.67
C TYR A 34 14.05 -39.95 15.41
N GLN A 35 14.10 -39.62 14.14
CA GLN A 35 14.22 -38.26 13.68
C GLN A 35 13.16 -38.16 12.61
N GLU A 36 12.10 -37.41 12.89
CA GLU A 36 11.34 -36.77 11.83
C GLU A 36 12.40 -36.04 11.00
N CYS A 37 12.84 -36.66 9.90
CA CYS A 37 13.64 -35.97 8.90
C CYS A 37 12.65 -35.00 8.28
N ASP A 38 12.44 -33.87 8.97
CA ASP A 38 12.03 -32.64 8.35
C ASP A 38 13.05 -32.49 7.23
N SER A 39 12.65 -32.87 6.02
CA SER A 39 13.41 -32.65 4.81
C SER A 39 13.33 -31.15 4.52
N ARG A 40 13.65 -30.35 5.53
CA ARG A 40 14.18 -29.02 5.40
C ARG A 40 15.45 -29.22 4.61
N SER A 41 15.26 -29.12 3.30
CA SER A 41 16.27 -29.05 2.28
C SER A 41 17.46 -28.27 2.83
N ASN A 42 18.46 -28.99 3.35
CA ASN A 42 19.78 -28.47 3.66
C ASN A 42 20.56 -28.28 2.34
N ALA A 43 19.88 -27.81 1.30
CA ALA A 43 20.55 -27.21 0.16
C ALA A 43 21.16 -25.90 0.69
N PRO A 44 22.49 -25.73 0.60
CA PRO A 44 23.16 -24.54 1.13
C PRO A 44 22.62 -23.33 0.39
N ALA A 45 21.92 -22.43 1.08
CA ALA A 45 21.40 -21.14 0.58
C ALA A 45 21.36 -21.05 -0.95
N THR A 46 20.61 -21.97 -1.59
CA THR A 46 20.40 -21.89 -3.02
C THR A 46 19.68 -20.57 -3.22
N LEU A 47 20.09 -19.76 -4.20
CA LEU A 47 19.39 -18.55 -4.61
C LEU A 47 18.00 -18.94 -5.18
N THR A 48 17.14 -19.49 -4.34
CA THR A 48 15.77 -19.84 -4.61
C THR A 48 14.94 -18.60 -4.35
N PHE A 49 13.81 -18.50 -5.04
CA PHE A 49 12.89 -17.36 -5.16
C PHE A 49 12.69 -16.50 -3.90
N GLU A 50 12.76 -17.09 -2.71
CA GLU A 50 12.67 -16.44 -1.41
C GLU A 50 13.74 -15.37 -1.17
N ASN A 51 14.97 -15.58 -1.66
CA ASN A 51 16.07 -14.61 -1.51
C ASN A 51 15.98 -13.43 -2.49
N MET A 52 15.20 -13.54 -3.57
CA MET A 52 14.92 -12.44 -4.51
C MET A 52 13.58 -11.74 -4.26
N ALA A 53 12.78 -12.24 -3.31
CA ALA A 53 11.49 -11.65 -2.94
C ALA A 53 11.62 -10.18 -2.54
N GLY A 54 12.73 -9.77 -1.92
CA GLY A 54 12.98 -8.38 -1.56
C GLY A 54 13.00 -7.42 -2.76
N VAL A 55 13.56 -7.85 -3.90
CA VAL A 55 13.61 -7.04 -5.13
C VAL A 55 12.21 -6.91 -5.72
N PHE A 56 11.46 -8.00 -5.80
CA PHE A 56 10.08 -7.96 -6.32
C PHE A 56 9.16 -7.10 -5.46
N MET A 57 9.29 -7.15 -4.13
CA MET A 57 8.52 -6.33 -3.21
C MET A 57 8.86 -4.84 -3.37
N LEU A 58 10.14 -4.49 -3.56
CA LEU A 58 10.56 -3.12 -3.81
C LEU A 58 10.00 -2.61 -5.15
N VAL A 59 10.10 -3.40 -6.22
CA VAL A 59 9.57 -3.05 -7.54
C VAL A 59 8.06 -2.88 -7.51
N ALA A 60 7.32 -3.84 -6.92
CA ALA A 60 5.87 -3.75 -6.79
C ALA A 60 5.45 -2.53 -5.98
N GLY A 61 6.11 -2.27 -4.84
CA GLY A 61 5.88 -1.08 -4.02
C GLY A 61 6.17 0.21 -4.78
N GLY A 62 7.24 0.26 -5.57
CA GLY A 62 7.60 1.42 -6.39
C GLY A 62 6.56 1.72 -7.48
N ILE A 63 6.00 0.70 -8.12
CA ILE A 63 4.93 0.87 -9.11
C ILE A 63 3.67 1.42 -8.44
N VAL A 64 3.25 0.84 -7.32
CA VAL A 64 2.05 1.29 -6.57
C VAL A 64 2.23 2.73 -6.07
N ALA A 65 3.37 3.05 -5.46
CA ALA A 65 3.69 4.40 -5.01
C ALA A 65 3.77 5.39 -6.18
N GLY A 66 4.36 5.00 -7.31
CA GLY A 66 4.44 5.82 -8.51
C GLY A 66 3.06 6.16 -9.08
N ILE A 67 2.17 5.17 -9.19
CA ILE A 67 0.78 5.38 -9.61
C ILE A 67 0.07 6.35 -8.65
N PHE A 68 0.25 6.16 -7.34
CA PHE A 68 -0.36 7.02 -6.33
C PHE A 68 0.12 8.49 -6.44
N LEU A 69 1.42 8.71 -6.62
CA LEU A 69 1.99 10.04 -6.83
C LEU A 69 1.46 10.71 -8.10
N ILE A 70 1.27 9.94 -9.19
CA ILE A 70 0.66 10.45 -10.42
C ILE A 70 -0.77 10.92 -10.16
N PHE A 71 -1.59 10.14 -9.44
CA PHE A 71 -2.95 10.53 -9.09
C PHE A 71 -3.00 11.82 -8.26
N ILE A 72 -2.14 11.94 -7.25
CA ILE A 72 -2.05 13.15 -6.42
C ILE A 72 -1.70 14.38 -7.26
N GLU A 73 -0.67 14.28 -8.12
CA GLU A 73 -0.23 15.39 -8.96
C GLU A 73 -1.33 15.84 -9.93
N ILE A 74 -2.03 14.87 -10.56
CA ILE A 74 -3.16 15.16 -11.45
C ILE A 74 -4.28 15.84 -10.68
N ALA A 75 -4.70 15.30 -9.53
CA ALA A 75 -5.76 15.88 -8.72
C ALA A 75 -5.41 17.31 -8.28
N TYR A 76 -4.17 17.53 -7.83
CA TYR A 76 -3.68 18.84 -7.42
C TYR A 76 -3.67 19.84 -8.58
N LYS A 77 -3.12 19.48 -9.74
CA LYS A 77 -3.16 20.32 -10.95
C LYS A 77 -4.59 20.63 -11.37
N ARG A 78 -5.47 19.63 -11.43
CA ARG A 78 -6.88 19.80 -11.81
C ARG A 78 -7.63 20.74 -10.88
N HIS A 79 -7.41 20.63 -9.57
CA HIS A 79 -8.03 21.53 -8.59
C HIS A 79 -7.53 22.97 -8.74
N LYS A 80 -6.21 23.15 -8.93
CA LYS A 80 -5.62 24.48 -9.15
C LYS A 80 -6.10 25.10 -10.45
N ASP A 81 -6.17 24.33 -11.53
CA ASP A 81 -6.66 24.80 -12.84
C ASP A 81 -8.15 25.14 -12.80
N ALA A 82 -8.97 24.34 -12.11
CA ALA A 82 -10.38 24.65 -11.89
C ALA A 82 -10.54 25.98 -11.14
N ARG A 83 -9.76 26.20 -10.08
CA ARG A 83 -9.79 27.46 -9.31
C ARG A 83 -9.35 28.66 -10.14
N ARG A 84 -8.32 28.51 -10.99
CA ARG A 84 -7.89 29.58 -11.93
C ARG A 84 -8.98 29.92 -12.94
N LYS A 85 -9.64 28.91 -13.52
CA LYS A 85 -10.73 29.11 -14.48
C LYS A 85 -11.90 29.86 -13.85
N GLN A 86 -12.30 29.48 -12.63
CA GLN A 86 -13.35 30.20 -11.88
C GLN A 86 -12.96 31.66 -11.60
N MET A 87 -11.71 31.91 -11.20
CA MET A 87 -11.21 33.27 -10.99
C MET A 87 -11.24 34.11 -12.27
N GLN A 88 -10.90 33.53 -13.42
CA GLN A 88 -10.95 34.23 -14.71
C GLN A 88 -12.37 34.58 -15.15
N LEU A 89 -13.33 33.66 -14.98
CA LEU A 89 -14.75 33.93 -15.27
C LEU A 89 -15.29 35.04 -14.37
N ALA A 90 -14.98 34.98 -13.06
CA ALA A 90 -15.36 36.03 -12.12
C ALA A 90 -14.73 37.38 -12.49
N PHE A 91 -13.44 37.41 -12.85
CA PHE A 91 -12.76 38.64 -13.26
C PHE A 91 -13.32 39.20 -14.58
N ALA A 92 -13.65 38.34 -15.54
CA ALA A 92 -14.30 38.74 -16.78
C ALA A 92 -15.67 39.36 -16.51
N ALA A 93 -16.50 38.74 -15.66
CA ALA A 93 -17.79 39.29 -15.26
C ALA A 93 -17.65 40.65 -14.54
N VAL A 94 -16.70 40.76 -13.61
CA VAL A 94 -16.41 42.02 -12.90
C VAL A 94 -15.94 43.11 -13.86
N ASN A 95 -15.11 42.78 -14.86
CA ASN A 95 -14.65 43.76 -15.84
C ASN A 95 -15.78 44.24 -16.75
N VAL A 96 -16.72 43.37 -17.13
CA VAL A 96 -17.92 43.76 -17.87
C VAL A 96 -18.79 44.69 -17.03
N TRP A 97 -19.02 44.36 -15.76
CA TRP A 97 -19.76 45.20 -14.83
C TRP A 97 -19.10 46.57 -14.64
N ARG A 98 -17.78 46.61 -14.44
CA ARG A 98 -17.01 47.86 -14.31
C ARG A 98 -17.13 48.75 -15.54
N LYS A 99 -17.07 48.17 -16.75
CA LYS A 99 -17.24 48.92 -18.01
C LYS A 99 -18.64 49.54 -18.12
N ASN A 100 -19.69 48.80 -17.77
CA ASN A 100 -21.05 49.32 -17.77
C ASN A 100 -21.20 50.49 -16.76
N LEU A 101 -20.59 50.41 -15.58
CA LEU A 101 -20.61 51.51 -14.60
C LEU A 101 -19.81 52.74 -15.04
N GLN A 102 -18.68 52.59 -15.72
CA GLN A 102 -17.93 53.72 -16.27
C GLN A 102 -18.71 54.45 -17.36
N GLN A 103 -19.53 53.73 -18.13
CA GLN A 103 -20.46 54.31 -19.09
C GLN A 103 -21.60 55.07 -18.40
N TYR A 104 -21.93 54.69 -17.16
CA TYR A 104 -22.87 55.40 -16.28
C TYR A 104 -22.17 56.42 -15.38
N HIS A 105 -20.92 56.81 -15.61
CA HIS A 105 -20.34 57.94 -14.87
C HIS A 105 -21.18 59.18 -15.20
N PRO A 106 -21.94 59.76 -14.26
CA PRO A 106 -22.63 61.01 -14.51
C PRO A 106 -21.54 62.08 -14.63
N THR A 107 -21.25 62.54 -15.84
CA THR A 107 -20.43 63.75 -16.06
C THR A 107 -21.20 65.03 -15.74
N ASP A 108 -22.39 64.94 -15.15
CA ASP A 108 -23.29 66.08 -14.90
C ASP A 108 -23.26 66.66 -13.48
N ILE A 109 -22.26 66.36 -12.64
CA ILE A 109 -22.18 66.95 -11.28
C ILE A 109 -21.18 68.12 -11.17
N THR A 110 -20.56 68.55 -12.28
CA THR A 110 -19.74 69.80 -12.31
C THR A 110 -20.44 71.01 -12.93
N GLY A 111 -21.76 70.93 -13.18
CA GLY A 111 -22.56 72.14 -13.36
C GLY A 111 -22.83 72.77 -11.99
N PRO A 112 -22.77 74.11 -11.83
CA PRO A 112 -23.13 74.74 -10.56
C PRO A 112 -24.54 74.30 -10.18
N LEU A 113 -24.69 73.64 -9.03
CA LEU A 113 -25.98 73.26 -8.46
C LEU A 113 -26.86 74.50 -8.35
N ASN A 114 -27.74 74.70 -9.33
CA ASN A 114 -28.73 75.75 -9.27
C ASN A 114 -29.93 75.20 -8.49
N LEU A 115 -30.02 75.60 -7.22
CA LEU A 115 -31.01 75.15 -6.23
C LEU A 115 -32.46 75.62 -6.53
N SER A 116 -32.77 75.96 -7.78
CA SER A 116 -34.05 76.54 -8.21
C SER A 116 -34.98 75.57 -8.95
N ASP A 117 -34.60 74.30 -9.13
CA ASP A 117 -35.46 73.31 -9.79
C ASP A 117 -36.46 72.68 -8.80
N PRO A 118 -37.78 72.85 -8.98
CA PRO A 118 -38.82 72.37 -8.06
C PRO A 118 -39.08 70.85 -8.13
N SER A 119 -38.33 70.10 -8.95
CA SER A 119 -38.58 68.67 -9.21
C SER A 119 -37.94 67.71 -8.19
N VAL A 120 -37.11 68.18 -7.25
CA VAL A 120 -36.38 67.33 -6.29
C VAL A 120 -37.19 67.03 -5.00
N SER A 121 -38.41 67.57 -4.84
CA SER A 121 -39.18 67.45 -3.58
C SER A 121 -40.13 66.26 -3.48
N THR A 122 -40.07 65.24 -4.33
CA THR A 122 -41.09 64.15 -4.32
C THR A 122 -40.58 62.74 -4.07
N VAL A 123 -39.40 62.57 -3.45
CA VAL A 123 -38.98 61.24 -3.00
C VAL A 123 -38.60 61.28 -1.52
N VAL A 124 -39.63 61.17 -0.67
CA VAL A 124 -39.54 60.73 0.73
C VAL A 124 -40.41 59.49 0.88
#